data_AF-A0A519Q1I6-F1
#
_entry.id   AF-A0A519Q1I6-F1
#
_cell.length_a   1.000
_cell.length_b   1.000
_cell.length_c   1.000
_cell.angle_alpha   90.00
_cell.angle_beta   90.00
_cell.angle_gamma   90.00
#
_symmetry.space_group_name_H-M   'P 1'
#
loop_
_entity.id
_entity.type
_entity.pdbx_description
1 polymer ?
#
loop_
_entity_poly.entity_id
_entity_poly.type
_entity_poly.pdbx_seq_one_letter_code
_entity_poly.pdbx_strand_id
1 'polypeptide(L)'
;LTLCGLPIPDHLSQAAAALRYHPKVFIAPPWPEIFGRDAERRQDFDEAKRTFDAMAAVYPTYGYQLVEMPKATVAERVAFVLDHLGLV
;
A
#
# COMPACT_ATOMS: atom_id res chain seq x y z
N LEU A 1 -10.52 8.25 -2.17
CA LEU A 1 -11.50 8.84 -3.12
C LEU A 1 -11.94 7.81 -4.15
N THR A 2 -11.04 7.22 -4.93
CA THR A 2 -11.34 6.16 -5.91
C THR A 2 -12.09 4.97 -5.32
N LEU A 3 -11.62 4.40 -4.19
CA LEU A 3 -12.29 3.27 -3.51
C LEU A 3 -13.76 3.57 -3.14
N CYS A 4 -14.03 4.82 -2.77
CA CYS A 4 -15.35 5.30 -2.34
C CYS A 4 -16.18 5.88 -3.50
N GLY A 5 -15.67 5.89 -4.74
CA GLY A 5 -16.32 6.52 -5.90
C GLY A 5 -16.47 8.03 -5.80
N LEU A 6 -15.67 8.69 -4.96
CA LEU A 6 -15.73 10.15 -4.76
C LEU A 6 -14.82 10.87 -5.76
N PRO A 7 -15.21 12.07 -6.24
CA PRO A 7 -14.36 12.87 -7.12
C PRO A 7 -13.06 13.25 -6.42
N ILE A 8 -11.98 13.37 -7.19
CA ILE A 8 -10.67 13.81 -6.71
C ILE A 8 -10.52 15.30 -7.03
N PRO A 9 -10.51 16.20 -6.04
CA PRO A 9 -10.22 17.60 -6.27
C PRO A 9 -8.82 17.79 -6.89
N ASP A 10 -8.72 18.68 -7.88
CA ASP A 10 -7.47 18.91 -8.62
C ASP A 10 -6.29 19.25 -7.71
N HIS A 11 -6.51 20.05 -6.66
CA HIS A 11 -5.47 20.44 -5.72
C HIS A 11 -4.87 19.24 -4.98
N LEU A 12 -5.64 18.18 -4.70
CA LEU A 12 -5.11 16.95 -4.09
C LEU A 12 -4.28 16.14 -5.08
N SER A 13 -4.72 16.06 -6.34
CA SER A 13 -3.95 15.35 -7.37
C SER A 13 -2.63 16.07 -7.66
N GLN A 14 -2.65 17.39 -7.73
CA GLN A 14 -1.44 18.20 -7.89
C GLN A 14 -0.50 18.06 -6.69
N ALA A 15 -1.02 18.11 -5.46
CA ALA A 15 -0.22 17.91 -4.26
C ALA A 15 0.43 16.51 -4.22
N ALA A 16 -0.32 15.46 -4.58
CA ALA A 16 0.19 14.08 -4.64
C ALA A 16 1.32 13.92 -5.68
N ALA A 17 1.25 14.65 -6.80
CA ALA A 17 2.30 14.64 -7.82
C ALA A 17 3.53 15.48 -7.42
N ALA A 18 3.34 16.59 -6.70
CA ALA A 18 4.43 17.51 -6.33
C ALA A 18 5.17 17.09 -5.06
N LEU A 19 4.46 16.58 -4.05
CA LEU A 19 4.98 16.27 -2.72
C LEU A 19 5.24 14.76 -2.57
N ARG A 20 6.09 14.22 -3.45
CA ARG A 20 6.35 12.78 -3.50
C ARG A 20 7.38 12.34 -2.46
N TYR A 21 7.14 11.17 -1.89
CA TYR A 21 8.16 10.40 -1.17
C TYR A 21 9.13 9.74 -2.14
N HIS A 22 9.98 8.85 -1.63
CA HIS A 22 10.88 8.04 -2.43
C HIS A 22 10.12 7.26 -3.53
N PRO A 23 10.64 7.16 -4.78
CA PRO A 23 9.92 6.53 -5.88
C PRO A 23 9.58 5.06 -5.66
N LYS A 24 10.45 4.30 -4.99
CA LYS A 24 10.16 2.91 -4.60
C LYS A 24 9.45 2.89 -3.27
N VAL A 25 8.30 2.21 -3.21
CA VAL A 25 7.50 2.06 -2.00
C VAL A 25 7.00 0.62 -1.87
N PHE A 26 6.89 0.14 -0.64
CA PHE A 26 6.41 -1.20 -0.35
C PHE A 26 4.89 -1.23 -0.26
N ILE A 27 4.27 -2.28 -0.78
CA ILE A 27 2.83 -2.54 -0.64
C ILE A 27 2.62 -3.95 -0.08
N ALA A 28 1.76 -4.07 0.93
CA ALA A 28 1.48 -5.35 1.58
C ALA A 28 0.18 -5.95 1.00
N PRO A 29 0.22 -7.13 0.37
CA PRO A 29 -0.97 -7.75 -0.19
C PRO A 29 -1.93 -8.23 0.92
N PRO A 30 -3.25 -8.23 0.67
CA PRO A 30 -4.22 -8.79 1.61
C PRO A 30 -3.93 -10.27 1.85
N TRP A 31 -3.94 -10.66 3.12
CA TRP A 31 -3.50 -11.98 3.55
C TRP A 31 -4.52 -12.62 4.50
N PRO A 32 -5.43 -13.49 3.99
CA PRO A 32 -6.52 -14.08 4.78
C PRO A 32 -6.02 -14.83 6.04
N GLU A 33 -4.90 -15.54 5.93
CA GLU A 33 -4.37 -16.43 6.95
C GLU A 33 -3.90 -15.68 8.21
N ILE A 34 -3.56 -14.39 8.07
CA ILE A 34 -3.25 -13.50 9.21
C ILE A 34 -4.31 -12.40 9.39
N PHE A 35 -5.44 -12.51 8.68
CA PHE A 35 -6.52 -11.54 8.80
C PHE A 35 -7.35 -11.82 10.05
N GLY A 36 -7.01 -11.12 11.13
CA GLY A 36 -7.85 -11.01 12.33
C GLY A 36 -8.62 -9.70 12.35
N ARG A 37 -9.81 -9.71 12.97
CA ARG A 37 -10.46 -8.49 13.46
C ARG A 37 -9.98 -8.25 14.89
N ASP A 38 -9.23 -7.19 15.10
CA ASP A 38 -8.93 -6.67 16.43
C ASP A 38 -9.64 -5.31 16.62
N ALA A 39 -9.43 -4.67 17.77
CA ALA A 39 -10.04 -3.38 18.08
C ALA A 39 -9.60 -2.25 17.13
N GLU A 40 -8.46 -2.41 16.45
CA GLU A 40 -7.90 -1.41 15.52
C GLU A 40 -8.42 -1.62 14.09
N ARG A 41 -8.66 -2.87 13.68
CA ARG A 41 -9.08 -3.20 12.31
C ARG A 41 -10.58 -3.06 12.12
N ARG A 42 -10.96 -1.90 11.57
CA ARG A 42 -12.36 -1.54 11.26
C ARG A 42 -12.88 -2.13 9.94
N GLN A 43 -12.00 -2.41 8.98
CA GLN A 43 -12.36 -2.90 7.65
C GLN A 43 -12.54 -4.42 7.64
N ASP A 44 -13.50 -4.92 6.87
CA ASP A 44 -13.57 -6.35 6.57
C ASP A 44 -12.54 -6.77 5.50
N PHE A 45 -12.43 -8.09 5.27
CA PHE A 45 -11.41 -8.61 4.37
C PHE A 45 -11.64 -8.19 2.91
N ASP A 46 -12.89 -8.09 2.47
CA ASP A 46 -13.21 -7.66 1.11
C ASP A 46 -12.92 -6.18 0.90
N GLU A 47 -13.17 -5.34 1.91
CA GLU A 47 -12.75 -3.94 1.89
C GLU A 47 -11.23 -3.81 1.88
N ALA A 48 -10.49 -4.65 2.62
CA ALA A 48 -9.03 -4.68 2.58
C ALA A 48 -8.50 -5.06 1.17
N LYS A 49 -9.12 -6.03 0.50
CA LYS A 49 -8.79 -6.38 -0.90
C LYS A 49 -9.04 -5.22 -1.86
N ARG A 50 -10.22 -4.63 -1.81
CA ARG A 50 -10.58 -3.47 -2.66
C ARG A 50 -9.66 -2.28 -2.40
N THR A 51 -9.25 -2.07 -1.15
CA THR A 51 -8.28 -1.03 -0.78
C THR A 51 -6.93 -1.32 -1.42
N PHE A 52 -6.42 -2.55 -1.31
CA PHE A 52 -5.18 -2.94 -1.97
C PHE A 52 -5.23 -2.71 -3.48
N ASP A 53 -6.29 -3.18 -4.15
CA ASP A 53 -6.44 -3.02 -5.60
C ASP A 53 -6.46 -1.55 -6.02
N ALA A 54 -7.18 -0.70 -5.26
CA ALA A 54 -7.23 0.74 -5.52
C ALA A 54 -5.87 1.41 -5.33
N MET A 55 -5.12 1.03 -4.29
CA MET A 55 -3.79 1.58 -4.02
C MET A 55 -2.77 1.12 -5.06
N ALA A 56 -2.79 -0.17 -5.41
CA ALA A 56 -1.94 -0.77 -6.42
C ALA A 56 -2.14 -0.13 -7.81
N ALA A 57 -3.36 0.26 -8.14
CA ALA A 57 -3.68 0.95 -9.38
C ALA A 57 -3.26 2.44 -9.36
N VAL A 58 -3.44 3.13 -8.24
CA VAL A 58 -3.23 4.59 -8.15
C VAL A 58 -1.76 4.97 -7.98
N TYR A 59 -1.00 4.23 -7.20
CA TYR A 59 0.39 4.60 -6.90
C TYR A 59 1.28 4.74 -8.15
N PRO A 60 1.22 3.83 -9.14
CA PRO A 60 1.97 3.96 -10.38
C PRO A 60 1.61 5.22 -11.19
N THR A 61 0.36 5.70 -11.11
CA THR A 61 -0.05 6.91 -11.86
C THR A 61 0.58 8.18 -11.31
N TYR A 62 1.02 8.16 -10.04
CA TYR A 62 1.80 9.23 -9.41
C TYR A 62 3.33 9.00 -9.50
N GLY A 63 3.76 7.98 -10.26
CA GLY A 63 5.17 7.69 -10.52
C GLY A 63 5.85 6.85 -9.45
N TYR A 64 5.08 6.17 -8.59
CA TYR A 64 5.65 5.22 -7.63
C TYR A 64 5.88 3.84 -8.27
N GLN A 65 6.97 3.21 -7.88
CA GLN A 65 7.29 1.81 -8.18
C GLN A 65 6.94 0.97 -6.96
N LEU A 66 5.96 0.09 -7.12
CA LEU A 66 5.50 -0.77 -6.05
C LEU A 66 6.41 -2.00 -5.91
N VAL A 67 6.83 -2.24 -4.66
CA VAL A 67 7.51 -3.47 -4.26
C VAL A 67 6.54 -4.26 -3.38
N GLU A 68 6.00 -5.35 -3.90
CA GLU A 68 5.08 -6.19 -3.14
C GLU A 68 5.83 -6.95 -2.04
N MET A 69 5.35 -6.83 -0.80
CA MET A 69 5.94 -7.53 0.34
C MET A 69 5.54 -9.01 0.34
N PRO A 70 6.47 -9.92 0.70
CA PRO A 70 6.15 -11.33 0.79
C PRO A 70 5.17 -11.61 1.94
N LYS A 71 4.29 -12.59 1.72
CA LYS A 71 3.42 -13.19 2.75
C LYS A 71 4.24 -14.15 3.62
N ALA A 72 5.10 -13.56 4.45
CA ALA A 72 6.11 -14.25 5.23
C ALA A 72 6.05 -13.80 6.69
N THR A 73 6.90 -14.40 7.54
CA THR A 73 7.02 -14.00 8.94
C THR A 73 7.46 -12.54 9.06
N VAL A 74 7.29 -11.96 10.26
CA VAL A 74 7.76 -10.58 10.52
C VAL A 74 9.26 -10.46 10.27
N ALA A 75 10.08 -11.42 10.73
CA ALA A 75 11.52 -11.40 10.55
C ALA A 75 11.93 -11.39 9.06
N GLU A 76 11.30 -12.23 8.24
CA GLU A 76 11.55 -12.29 6.79
C GLU A 76 11.15 -10.99 6.09
N ARG A 77 10.01 -10.38 6.48
CA ARG A 77 9.59 -9.08 5.92
C ARG A 77 10.52 -7.94 6.31
N VAL A 78 11.07 -7.96 7.53
CA VAL A 78 12.08 -6.97 7.96
C VAL A 78 13.35 -7.14 7.13
N ALA A 79 13.85 -8.37 6.99
CA ALA A 79 15.02 -8.65 6.15
C ALA A 79 14.80 -8.20 4.69
N PHE A 80 13.62 -8.52 4.12
CA PHE A 80 13.23 -8.09 2.78
C PHE A 80 13.28 -6.56 2.61
N VAL A 81 12.74 -5.80 3.57
CA VAL A 81 12.76 -4.33 3.51
C VAL A 81 14.18 -3.79 3.62
N LEU A 82 14.99 -4.30 4.56
CA LEU A 82 16.36 -3.83 4.75
C LEU A 82 17.25 -4.11 3.54
N ASP A 83 17.10 -5.27 2.90
CA ASP A 83 17.78 -5.65 1.66
C ASP A 83 17.40 -4.69 0.50
N HIS A 84 16.11 -4.39 0.33
CA HIS A 84 15.64 -3.44 -0.68
C HIS A 84 16.08 -1.99 -0.44
N LEU A 85 16.47 -1.65 0.80
CA LEU A 85 17.04 -0.36 1.17
C LEU A 85 18.58 -0.35 1.11
N GLY A 86 19.22 -1.50 0.88
CA GLY A 86 20.69 -1.64 0.89
C GLY A 86 21.33 -1.45 2.27
N LEU A 87 20.61 -1.83 3.33
CA LEU A 87 21.05 -1.71 4.73
C LEU A 87 21.62 -3.02 5.30
N VAL A 88 21.64 -4.09 4.50
CA VAL A 88 22.24 -5.41 4.76
C VAL A 88 22.80 -5.97 3.47
#